data_AF-A0A537HZA4-F1
#
_entry.id   AF-A0A537HZA4-F1
#
_cell.length_a   1.000
_cell.length_b   1.000
_cell.length_c   1.000
_cell.angle_alpha   90.00
_cell.angle_beta   90.00
_cell.angle_gamma   90.00
#
_symmetry.space_group_name_H-M   'P 1'
#
loop_
_entity.id
_entity.type
_entity.pdbx_description
1 polymer ?
#
loop_
_entity_poly.entity_id
_entity_poly.type
_entity_poly.pdbx_seq_one_letter_code
_entity_poly.pdbx_strand_id
1 'polypeptide(L)'
;MSGVIQSGIMSALIKCPKCYRENPSSARYCANCGNDLATTVKPSPNAPLRIPEYPGSFPFSTQPLDHALARLDAEKHKSVSKTRTGLFLIFVGLLFGLIPAVALYAGLSLIGGGVLIFLGRRALGARHQRYALWSFIAVIAGVVAEFVGSFILGVLFALALINGGDPVRLLSSAFLSLDLLLVVVSTIVGLGLVFFTYEFQNATGRTILWSAYWLGILVNVIVTLVIVSQIQAASVEVVSRAGTPAGALTDLANVFAPWRLLQFIPTVAYAIAYYTAWSQVEKRATQEAGLISR
;
A
#
# COMPACT_ATOMS: atom_id res chain seq x y z
N MET A 1 30.22 52.99 24.94
CA MET A 1 30.58 51.75 25.67
C MET A 1 29.36 51.29 26.44
N SER A 2 28.60 50.33 25.89
CA SER A 2 27.51 49.67 26.62
C SER A 2 27.47 48.21 26.15
N GLY A 3 28.03 47.32 26.98
CA GLY A 3 28.03 45.88 26.77
C GLY A 3 26.73 45.28 27.29
N VAL A 4 26.08 44.49 26.44
CA VAL A 4 24.93 43.66 26.81
C VAL A 4 25.48 42.39 27.47
N ILE A 5 25.13 42.16 28.74
CA ILE A 5 25.46 40.93 29.45
C ILE A 5 24.53 39.81 28.96
N GLN A 6 25.12 38.84 28.29
CA GLN A 6 24.48 37.65 27.78
C GLN A 6 24.43 36.60 28.90
N SER A 7 23.28 36.49 29.58
CA SER A 7 23.04 35.44 30.58
C SER A 7 22.80 34.09 29.89
N GLY A 8 23.87 33.38 29.59
CA GLY A 8 23.83 31.99 29.13
C GLY A 8 23.41 31.06 30.26
N ILE A 9 22.18 30.58 30.22
CA ILE A 9 21.74 29.46 31.05
C ILE A 9 22.32 28.19 30.41
N MET A 10 23.42 27.67 30.94
CA MET A 10 23.93 26.34 30.55
C MET A 10 22.85 25.30 30.88
N SER A 11 22.04 24.95 29.88
CA SER A 11 21.10 23.84 29.99
C SER A 11 21.91 22.55 29.99
N ALA A 12 22.02 21.89 31.14
CA ALA A 12 22.61 20.55 31.19
C ALA A 12 21.86 19.66 30.19
N LEU A 13 22.58 18.89 29.37
CA LEU A 13 21.98 17.96 28.42
C LEU A 13 21.97 16.53 28.99
N ILE A 14 20.90 15.79 28.72
CA ILE A 14 20.75 14.37 29.02
C ILE A 14 20.62 13.58 27.71
N LYS A 15 21.30 12.43 27.63
CA LYS A 15 21.15 11.51 26.49
C LYS A 15 20.00 10.55 26.73
N CYS A 16 19.15 10.41 25.73
CA CYS A 16 18.07 9.43 25.77
C CYS A 16 18.65 8.01 25.77
N PRO A 17 18.26 7.13 26.71
CA PRO A 17 18.79 5.76 26.77
C PRO A 17 18.32 4.87 25.61
N LYS A 18 17.29 5.28 24.87
CA LYS A 18 16.68 4.49 23.79
C LYS A 18 17.21 4.83 22.40
N CYS A 19 17.41 6.12 22.11
CA CYS A 19 17.83 6.57 20.79
C CYS A 19 19.08 7.46 20.80
N TYR A 20 19.74 7.59 21.96
CA TYR A 20 20.99 8.32 22.18
C TYR A 20 21.01 9.80 21.81
N ARG A 21 19.84 10.38 21.50
CA ARG A 21 19.72 11.81 21.21
C ARG A 21 19.88 12.63 22.48
N GLU A 22 20.57 13.75 22.36
CA GLU A 22 20.70 14.76 23.40
C GLU A 22 19.42 15.58 23.53
N ASN A 23 18.94 15.72 24.76
CA ASN A 23 17.76 16.49 25.12
C ASN A 23 18.14 17.41 26.30
N PRO A 24 17.46 18.55 26.50
CA PRO A 24 17.66 19.36 27.69
C PRO A 24 17.29 18.56 28.96
N SER A 25 18.00 18.77 30.06
CA SER A 25 17.80 18.03 31.33
C SER A 25 16.42 18.23 31.96
N SER A 26 15.70 19.29 31.58
CA SER A 26 14.31 19.53 31.97
C SER A 26 13.29 18.74 31.14
N ALA A 27 13.71 18.05 30.07
CA ALA A 27 12.81 17.27 29.22
C ALA A 27 12.30 16.04 29.96
N ARG A 28 10.97 15.93 30.14
CA ARG A 28 10.31 14.70 30.62
C ARG A 28 10.34 13.58 29.59
N TYR A 29 10.31 13.90 28.30
CA TYR A 29 10.28 12.92 27.21
C TYR A 29 11.32 13.26 26.15
N CYS A 30 11.86 12.23 25.49
CA CYS A 30 12.78 12.40 24.37
C CYS A 30 12.05 13.00 23.16
N ALA A 31 12.54 14.13 22.64
CA ALA A 31 11.96 14.84 21.51
C ALA A 31 11.99 14.04 20.18
N ASN A 32 12.78 12.97 20.10
CA ASN A 32 12.95 12.17 18.88
C ASN A 32 12.25 10.81 18.92
N CYS A 33 12.20 10.15 20.07
CA CYS A 33 11.62 8.81 20.17
C CYS A 33 10.51 8.67 21.21
N GLY A 34 10.20 9.74 21.96
CA GLY A 34 9.14 9.77 22.97
C GLY A 34 9.45 8.97 24.24
N ASN A 35 10.67 8.45 24.41
CA ASN A 35 11.04 7.72 25.62
C ASN A 35 11.00 8.64 26.85
N ASP A 36 10.47 8.14 27.96
CA ASP A 36 10.52 8.86 29.24
C ASP A 36 11.97 9.07 29.67
N LEU A 37 12.29 10.29 30.10
CA LEU A 37 13.59 10.72 30.59
C LEU A 37 13.53 11.07 32.08
N ALA A 38 12.32 11.17 32.66
CA ALA A 38 12.13 11.41 34.06
C ALA A 38 12.06 10.07 34.82
N THR A 39 12.92 9.91 35.83
CA THR A 39 12.74 8.89 36.85
C THR A 39 11.53 9.29 37.69
N THR A 40 10.31 8.98 37.25
CA THR A 40 9.11 9.30 38.03
C THR A 40 9.11 8.43 39.29
N VAL A 41 9.18 9.07 40.45
CA VAL A 41 8.60 8.52 41.68
C VAL A 41 7.18 8.09 41.32
N LYS A 42 6.92 6.78 41.34
CA LYS A 42 5.62 6.21 41.02
C LYS A 42 4.60 6.76 42.04
N PRO A 43 3.56 7.50 41.62
CA PRO A 43 2.57 8.00 42.57
C PRO A 43 1.82 6.82 43.20
N SER A 44 1.49 6.96 44.49
CA SER A 44 0.73 5.97 45.26
C SER A 44 -0.58 5.61 44.52
N PRO A 45 -0.97 4.32 44.44
CA PRO A 45 -2.18 3.88 43.72
C PRO A 45 -3.49 4.55 44.15
N ASN A 46 -3.52 5.18 45.34
CA ASN A 46 -4.71 5.80 45.91
C ASN A 46 -4.63 7.34 45.98
N ALA A 47 -3.69 7.98 45.27
CA ALA A 47 -3.67 9.43 45.18
C ALA A 47 -4.83 9.90 44.27
N PRO A 48 -5.77 10.75 44.73
CA PRO A 48 -6.78 11.32 43.84
C PRO A 48 -6.08 12.06 42.71
N LEU A 49 -6.56 11.87 41.48
CA LEU A 49 -6.12 12.61 40.31
C LEU A 49 -6.40 14.10 40.55
N ARG A 50 -5.42 14.82 41.09
CA ARG A 50 -5.42 16.28 41.09
C ARG A 50 -5.09 16.68 39.66
N ILE A 51 -6.13 17.05 38.91
CA ILE A 51 -5.97 17.90 37.74
C ILE A 51 -5.22 19.14 38.25
N PRO A 52 -4.06 19.52 37.69
CA PRO A 52 -3.41 20.75 38.08
C PRO A 52 -4.35 21.90 37.74
N GLU A 53 -5.01 22.44 38.76
CA GLU A 53 -5.73 23.71 38.70
C GLU A 53 -4.66 24.76 38.43
N TYR A 54 -4.51 25.17 37.17
CA TYR A 54 -3.61 26.27 36.83
C TYR A 54 -4.30 27.57 37.28
N PRO A 55 -3.74 28.30 38.27
CA PRO A 55 -4.32 29.56 38.70
C PRO A 55 -3.98 30.60 37.63
N GLY A 56 -4.96 30.85 36.76
CA GLY A 56 -4.87 31.85 35.72
C GLY A 56 -5.93 31.63 34.66
N SER A 57 -6.98 32.47 34.69
CA SER A 57 -7.73 32.76 33.47
C SER A 57 -6.73 33.35 32.47
N PHE A 58 -6.27 32.55 31.51
CA PHE A 58 -5.37 33.02 30.46
C PHE A 58 -6.07 34.18 29.73
N PRO A 59 -5.49 35.38 29.65
CA PRO A 59 -6.05 36.51 28.90
C PRO A 59 -5.73 36.40 27.40
N PHE A 60 -5.48 35.19 26.89
CA PHE A 60 -5.38 34.97 25.46
C PHE A 60 -6.78 34.70 24.93
N SER A 61 -7.26 35.60 24.06
CA SER A 61 -8.35 35.28 23.13
C SER A 61 -8.12 33.87 22.59
N THR A 62 -9.09 32.97 22.77
CA THR A 62 -9.02 31.58 22.30
C THR A 62 -9.15 31.46 20.78
N GLN A 63 -9.49 32.57 20.09
CA GLN A 63 -9.69 32.61 18.65
C GLN A 63 -8.57 31.96 17.81
N PRO A 64 -7.27 32.21 18.02
CA PRO A 64 -6.23 31.60 17.20
C PRO A 64 -6.02 30.10 17.50
N LEU A 65 -6.28 29.64 18.73
CA LEU A 65 -6.17 28.23 19.08
C LEU A 65 -7.36 27.42 18.53
N ASP A 66 -8.57 27.98 18.65
CA ASP A 66 -9.80 27.37 18.12
C ASP A 66 -9.72 27.21 16.60
N HIS A 67 -9.14 28.20 15.90
CA HIS A 67 -8.93 28.12 14.45
C HIS A 67 -7.83 27.12 14.07
N ALA A 68 -6.78 26.98 14.87
CA ALA A 68 -5.73 26.00 14.63
C ALA A 68 -6.25 24.56 14.80
N LEU A 69 -7.04 24.31 15.85
CA LEU A 69 -7.70 23.02 16.07
C LEU A 69 -8.70 22.71 14.95
N ALA A 70 -9.55 23.67 14.57
CA ALA A 70 -10.48 23.51 13.46
C ALA A 70 -9.78 23.17 12.13
N ARG A 71 -8.59 23.75 11.87
CA ARG A 71 -7.77 23.39 10.70
C ARG A 71 -7.24 21.97 10.78
N LEU A 72 -6.76 21.53 11.94
CA LEU A 72 -6.26 20.18 12.15
C LEU A 72 -7.38 19.14 11.96
N ASP A 73 -8.57 19.41 12.47
CA ASP A 73 -9.75 18.56 12.28
C ASP A 73 -10.16 18.51 10.80
N ALA A 74 -10.19 19.65 10.11
CA ALA A 74 -10.47 19.70 8.67
C ALA A 74 -9.44 18.90 7.84
N GLU A 75 -8.15 18.99 8.18
CA GLU A 75 -7.09 18.20 7.54
C GLU A 75 -7.24 16.70 7.81
N LYS A 76 -7.62 16.33 9.04
CA LYS A 76 -7.90 14.95 9.42
C LYS A 76 -9.11 14.40 8.64
N HIS A 77 -10.22 15.12 8.56
CA HIS A 77 -11.38 14.68 7.79
C HIS A 77 -11.07 14.54 6.29
N LYS A 78 -10.30 15.47 5.72
CA LYS A 78 -9.88 15.44 4.31
C LYS A 78 -8.97 14.26 3.98
N SER A 79 -8.09 13.88 4.91
CA SER A 79 -7.18 12.74 4.72
C SER A 79 -7.92 11.41 4.88
N VAL A 80 -8.84 11.30 5.85
CA VAL A 80 -9.73 10.15 6.00
C VAL A 80 -10.59 9.95 4.76
N SER A 81 -11.17 11.01 4.19
CA SER A 81 -12.01 10.91 2.99
C SER A 81 -11.22 10.47 1.75
N LYS A 82 -9.97 10.92 1.59
CA LYS A 82 -9.07 10.45 0.54
C LYS A 82 -8.77 8.96 0.68
N THR A 83 -8.40 8.50 1.89
CA THR A 83 -8.13 7.09 2.15
C THR A 83 -9.36 6.23 1.88
N ARG A 84 -10.55 6.63 2.37
CA ARG A 84 -11.82 5.98 2.06
C ARG A 84 -12.06 5.85 0.56
N THR A 85 -11.94 6.95 -0.18
CA THR A 85 -12.15 6.95 -1.64
C THR A 85 -11.12 6.06 -2.34
N GLY A 86 -9.87 6.07 -1.87
CA GLY A 86 -8.81 5.23 -2.40
C GLY A 86 -9.04 3.73 -2.18
N LEU A 87 -9.51 3.32 -0.99
CA LEU A 87 -9.89 1.93 -0.73
C LEU A 87 -11.04 1.46 -1.64
N PHE A 88 -12.04 2.32 -1.85
CA PHE A 88 -13.17 2.01 -2.72
C PHE A 88 -12.72 1.84 -4.18
N LEU A 89 -11.84 2.73 -4.67
CA LEU A 89 -11.28 2.60 -6.00
C LEU A 89 -10.48 1.31 -6.18
N ILE A 90 -9.63 0.93 -5.21
CA ILE A 90 -8.92 -0.35 -5.30
C ILE A 90 -9.90 -1.52 -5.32
N PHE A 91 -10.93 -1.51 -4.46
CA PHE A 91 -11.97 -2.54 -4.44
C PHE A 91 -12.66 -2.69 -5.80
N VAL A 92 -13.13 -1.59 -6.40
CA VAL A 92 -13.77 -1.60 -7.72
C VAL A 92 -12.78 -2.04 -8.80
N GLY A 93 -11.53 -1.60 -8.71
CA GLY A 93 -10.45 -2.01 -9.61
C GLY A 93 -10.22 -3.52 -9.60
N LEU A 94 -10.17 -4.13 -8.41
CA LEU A 94 -10.02 -5.59 -8.26
C LEU A 94 -11.17 -6.35 -8.91
N LEU A 95 -12.41 -5.85 -8.80
CA LEU A 95 -13.57 -6.47 -9.45
C LEU A 95 -13.53 -6.31 -10.97
N PHE A 96 -13.16 -5.12 -11.48
CA PHE A 96 -13.00 -4.91 -12.92
C PHE A 96 -11.84 -5.71 -13.50
N GLY A 97 -10.81 -6.02 -12.70
CA GLY A 97 -9.71 -6.88 -13.11
C GLY A 97 -10.14 -8.31 -13.48
N LEU A 98 -11.31 -8.75 -13.03
CA LEU A 98 -11.89 -10.04 -13.41
C LEU A 98 -12.42 -10.06 -14.84
N ILE A 99 -12.68 -8.89 -15.44
CA ILE A 99 -13.26 -8.77 -16.77
C ILE A 99 -12.17 -8.28 -17.74
N PRO A 100 -11.71 -9.12 -18.69
CA PRO A 100 -10.58 -8.78 -19.56
C PRO A 100 -10.80 -7.52 -20.38
N ALA A 101 -12.03 -7.29 -20.85
CA ALA A 101 -12.40 -6.13 -21.65
C ALA A 101 -12.21 -4.78 -20.92
N VAL A 102 -12.19 -4.77 -19.59
CA VAL A 102 -12.04 -3.57 -18.76
C VAL A 102 -10.79 -3.59 -17.86
N ALA A 103 -9.86 -4.52 -18.10
CA ALA A 103 -8.65 -4.69 -17.29
C ALA A 103 -7.76 -3.43 -17.25
N LEU A 104 -7.78 -2.61 -18.30
CA LEU A 104 -7.10 -1.31 -18.34
C LEU A 104 -7.60 -0.36 -17.24
N TYR A 105 -8.92 -0.32 -17.02
CA TYR A 105 -9.53 0.48 -15.95
C TYR A 105 -9.20 -0.05 -14.56
N ALA A 106 -9.01 -1.37 -14.42
CA ALA A 106 -8.56 -1.98 -13.17
C ALA A 106 -7.18 -1.46 -12.75
N GLY A 107 -6.22 -1.42 -13.69
CA GLY A 107 -4.87 -0.87 -13.44
C GLY A 107 -4.90 0.60 -13.05
N LEU A 108 -5.68 1.42 -13.77
CA LEU A 108 -5.86 2.84 -13.43
C LEU A 108 -6.48 3.03 -12.04
N SER A 109 -7.45 2.20 -11.68
CA SER A 109 -8.11 2.27 -10.37
C SER A 109 -7.17 1.89 -9.23
N LEU A 110 -6.28 0.91 -9.44
CA LEU A 110 -5.24 0.55 -8.47
C LEU A 110 -4.25 1.70 -8.23
N ILE A 111 -3.79 2.34 -9.31
CA ILE A 111 -2.86 3.48 -9.23
C ILE A 111 -3.57 4.67 -8.56
N GLY A 112 -4.76 5.04 -9.04
CA GLY A 112 -5.53 6.16 -8.51
C GLY A 112 -5.88 5.97 -7.03
N GLY A 113 -6.34 4.77 -6.67
CA GLY A 113 -6.64 4.44 -5.27
C GLY A 113 -5.41 4.43 -4.38
N GLY A 114 -4.29 3.86 -4.85
CA GLY A 114 -3.01 3.88 -4.14
C GLY A 114 -2.47 5.29 -3.92
N VAL A 115 -2.57 6.18 -4.92
CA VAL A 115 -2.20 7.60 -4.81
C VAL A 115 -3.06 8.31 -3.77
N LEU A 116 -4.38 8.09 -3.76
CA LEU A 116 -5.26 8.71 -2.76
C LEU A 116 -4.92 8.27 -1.33
N ILE A 117 -4.65 6.99 -1.11
CA ILE A 117 -4.22 6.47 0.20
C ILE A 117 -2.86 7.08 0.59
N PHE A 118 -1.92 7.16 -0.35
CA PHE A 118 -0.63 7.78 -0.12
C PHE A 118 -0.73 9.26 0.27
N LEU A 119 -1.63 10.02 -0.37
CA LEU A 119 -1.89 11.41 -0.02
C LEU A 119 -2.63 11.55 1.32
N GLY A 120 -3.44 10.56 1.71
CA GLY A 120 -4.17 10.51 2.98
C GLY A 120 -3.32 10.08 4.18
N ARG A 121 -2.14 9.48 3.96
CA ARG A 121 -1.35 8.83 5.02
C ARG A 121 -0.93 9.71 6.20
N ARG A 122 -0.83 11.03 6.03
CA ARG A 122 -0.22 11.94 7.02
C ARG A 122 -1.03 12.06 8.32
N ALA A 123 -2.35 11.87 8.28
CA ALA A 123 -3.21 12.03 9.46
C ALA A 123 -3.50 10.73 10.23
N LEU A 124 -3.04 9.58 9.72
CA LEU A 124 -3.42 8.25 10.21
C LEU A 124 -2.36 7.61 11.13
N GLY A 125 -1.40 8.41 11.60
CA GLY A 125 -0.35 8.01 12.53
C GLY A 125 0.93 7.49 11.88
N ALA A 126 2.03 7.52 12.64
CA ALA A 126 3.38 7.22 12.15
C ALA A 126 3.58 5.76 11.69
N ARG A 127 2.83 4.80 12.28
CA ARG A 127 2.89 3.39 11.88
C ARG A 127 2.23 3.17 10.52
N HIS A 128 1.01 3.69 10.33
CA HIS A 128 0.31 3.60 9.04
C HIS A 128 1.09 4.29 7.92
N GLN A 129 1.70 5.44 8.19
CA GLN A 129 2.53 6.15 7.22
C GLN A 129 3.67 5.29 6.64
N ARG A 130 4.32 4.45 7.46
CA ARG A 130 5.41 3.57 7.00
C ARG A 130 4.89 2.44 6.14
N TYR A 131 3.82 1.76 6.55
CA TYR A 131 3.23 0.68 5.73
C TYR A 131 2.66 1.20 4.41
N ALA A 132 1.98 2.35 4.42
CA ALA A 132 1.48 2.99 3.21
C ALA A 132 2.61 3.43 2.26
N LEU A 133 3.78 3.85 2.79
CA LEU A 133 4.94 4.17 1.97
C LEU A 133 5.51 2.92 1.27
N TRP A 134 5.79 1.85 2.04
CA TRP A 134 6.34 0.61 1.48
C TRP A 134 5.40 -0.05 0.49
N SER A 135 4.11 -0.07 0.82
CA SER A 135 3.06 -0.57 -0.07
C SER A 135 3.00 0.20 -1.39
N PHE A 136 2.98 1.54 -1.33
CA PHE A 136 2.95 2.38 -2.52
C PHE A 136 4.18 2.16 -3.41
N ILE A 137 5.37 2.06 -2.81
CA ILE A 137 6.60 1.76 -3.55
C ILE A 137 6.49 0.39 -4.23
N ALA A 138 6.03 -0.64 -3.53
CA ALA A 138 5.89 -1.98 -4.09
C ALA A 138 4.92 -2.03 -5.27
N VAL A 139 3.75 -1.37 -5.14
CA VAL A 139 2.76 -1.32 -6.24
C VAL A 139 3.30 -0.57 -7.45
N ILE A 140 3.91 0.61 -7.26
CA ILE A 140 4.48 1.38 -8.38
C ILE A 140 5.65 0.62 -9.02
N ALA A 141 6.54 0.03 -8.24
CA ALA A 141 7.66 -0.76 -8.75
C ALA A 141 7.17 -1.96 -9.57
N GLY A 142 6.16 -2.68 -9.09
CA GLY A 142 5.55 -3.79 -9.83
C GLY A 142 4.92 -3.34 -11.14
N VAL A 143 4.13 -2.27 -11.15
CA VAL A 143 3.53 -1.72 -12.37
C VAL A 143 4.60 -1.30 -13.38
N VAL A 144 5.63 -0.58 -12.94
CA VAL A 144 6.74 -0.17 -13.82
C VAL A 144 7.49 -1.38 -14.37
N ALA A 145 7.77 -2.38 -13.53
CA ALA A 145 8.45 -3.61 -13.94
C ALA A 145 7.65 -4.39 -15.00
N GLU A 146 6.33 -4.43 -14.89
CA GLU A 146 5.46 -5.03 -15.89
C GLU A 146 5.59 -4.30 -17.23
N PHE A 147 5.34 -2.99 -17.27
CA PHE A 147 5.37 -2.23 -18.52
C PHE A 147 6.75 -2.26 -19.19
N VAL A 148 7.81 -2.04 -18.42
CA VAL A 148 9.18 -2.02 -18.95
C VAL A 148 9.61 -3.42 -19.36
N GLY A 149 9.33 -4.44 -18.55
CA GLY A 149 9.68 -5.82 -18.82
C GLY A 149 8.97 -6.36 -20.06
N SER A 150 7.65 -6.18 -20.17
CA SER A 150 6.89 -6.59 -21.36
C SER A 150 7.37 -5.88 -22.63
N PHE A 151 7.68 -4.58 -22.55
CA PHE A 151 8.22 -3.84 -23.69
C PHE A 151 9.57 -4.39 -24.16
N ILE A 152 10.51 -4.59 -23.23
CA ILE A 152 11.83 -5.16 -23.54
C ILE A 152 11.69 -6.55 -24.14
N LEU A 153 10.88 -7.43 -23.54
CA LEU A 153 10.65 -8.78 -24.05
C LEU A 153 10.02 -8.77 -25.45
N GLY A 154 9.09 -7.86 -25.72
CA GLY A 154 8.50 -7.69 -27.05
C GLY A 154 9.51 -7.26 -28.10
N VAL A 155 10.39 -6.31 -27.77
CA VAL A 155 11.48 -5.87 -28.67
C VAL A 155 12.46 -7.02 -28.94
N LEU A 156 12.85 -7.76 -27.90
CA LEU A 156 13.75 -8.90 -28.04
C LEU A 156 13.15 -10.01 -28.92
N PHE A 157 11.86 -10.30 -28.74
CA PHE A 157 11.13 -11.26 -29.57
C PHE A 157 11.09 -10.82 -31.04
N ALA A 158 10.74 -9.56 -31.31
CA ALA A 158 10.71 -9.01 -32.67
C ALA A 158 12.10 -9.06 -33.33
N LEU A 159 13.15 -8.68 -32.61
CA LEU A 159 14.53 -8.72 -33.10
C LEU A 159 14.97 -10.16 -33.41
N ALA A 160 14.61 -11.12 -32.56
CA ALA A 160 14.94 -12.53 -32.77
C ALA A 160 14.28 -13.12 -34.03
N LEU A 161 13.03 -12.71 -34.33
CA LEU A 161 12.35 -13.10 -35.56
C LEU A 161 13.01 -12.50 -36.81
N ILE A 162 13.38 -11.21 -36.78
CA ILE A 162 14.07 -10.53 -37.89
C ILE A 162 15.41 -11.21 -38.21
N ASN A 163 16.10 -11.70 -37.19
CA ASN A 163 17.37 -12.43 -37.33
C ASN A 163 17.20 -13.91 -37.75
N GLY A 164 16.00 -14.33 -38.17
CA GLY A 164 15.76 -15.67 -38.72
C GLY A 164 15.66 -16.78 -37.66
N GLY A 165 15.34 -16.45 -36.41
CA GLY A 165 15.12 -17.46 -35.38
C GLY A 165 13.85 -18.29 -35.62
N ASP A 166 13.84 -19.52 -35.09
CA ASP A 166 12.69 -20.42 -35.17
C ASP A 166 11.47 -19.81 -34.45
N PRO A 167 10.36 -19.53 -35.18
CA PRO A 167 9.20 -18.84 -34.62
C PRO A 167 8.53 -19.63 -33.49
N VAL A 168 8.53 -20.96 -33.53
CA VAL A 168 7.91 -21.79 -32.49
C VAL A 168 8.66 -21.65 -31.17
N ARG A 169 9.98 -21.84 -31.22
CA ARG A 169 10.83 -21.76 -30.03
C ARG A 169 10.85 -20.35 -29.44
N LEU A 170 10.92 -19.34 -30.30
CA LEU A 170 10.90 -17.93 -29.87
C LEU A 170 9.57 -17.58 -29.20
N LEU A 171 8.44 -17.99 -29.78
CA LEU A 171 7.11 -17.74 -29.22
C LEU A 171 6.97 -18.39 -27.84
N SER A 172 7.31 -19.68 -27.71
CA SER A 172 7.29 -20.40 -26.42
C SER A 172 8.14 -19.69 -25.38
N SER A 173 9.37 -19.29 -25.73
CA SER A 173 10.30 -18.65 -24.80
C SER A 173 9.85 -17.25 -24.38
N ALA A 174 9.28 -16.46 -25.29
CA ALA A 174 8.76 -15.13 -25.01
C ALA A 174 7.54 -15.23 -24.08
N PHE A 175 6.62 -16.15 -24.37
CA PHE A 175 5.43 -16.37 -23.55
C PHE A 175 5.80 -16.80 -22.12
N LEU A 176 6.72 -17.75 -21.97
CA LEU A 176 7.22 -18.18 -20.67
C LEU A 176 7.91 -17.04 -19.90
N SER A 177 8.68 -16.20 -20.60
CA SER A 177 9.37 -15.07 -19.98
C SER A 177 8.38 -14.01 -19.49
N LEU A 178 7.30 -13.78 -20.24
CA LEU A 178 6.20 -12.89 -19.85
C LEU A 178 5.42 -13.46 -18.65
N ASP A 179 5.12 -14.76 -18.65
CA ASP A 179 4.44 -15.41 -17.53
C ASP A 179 5.26 -15.30 -16.24
N LEU A 180 6.56 -15.60 -16.31
CA LEU A 180 7.46 -15.48 -15.15
C LEU A 180 7.58 -14.04 -14.65
N LEU A 181 7.65 -13.05 -15.56
CA LEU A 181 7.61 -11.63 -15.19
C LEU A 181 6.33 -11.32 -14.41
N LEU A 182 5.16 -11.74 -14.93
CA LEU A 182 3.86 -11.51 -14.31
C LEU A 182 3.76 -12.18 -12.93
N VAL A 183 4.31 -13.37 -12.75
CA VAL A 183 4.36 -14.05 -11.46
C VAL A 183 5.20 -13.25 -10.46
N VAL A 184 6.39 -12.79 -10.84
CA VAL A 184 7.25 -11.98 -9.97
C VAL A 184 6.57 -10.66 -9.61
N VAL A 185 6.03 -9.95 -10.60
CA VAL A 185 5.32 -8.68 -10.41
C VAL A 185 4.11 -8.84 -9.50
N SER A 186 3.25 -9.84 -9.76
CA SER A 186 2.05 -10.07 -8.95
C SER A 186 2.38 -10.42 -7.50
N THR A 187 3.52 -11.07 -7.24
CA THR A 187 4.00 -11.34 -5.88
C THR A 187 4.38 -10.03 -5.16
N ILE A 188 5.10 -9.13 -5.84
CA ILE A 188 5.49 -7.81 -5.30
C ILE A 188 4.25 -6.94 -5.06
N VAL A 189 3.36 -6.85 -6.05
CA VAL A 189 2.12 -6.07 -5.97
C VAL A 189 1.19 -6.62 -4.90
N GLY A 190 1.04 -7.95 -4.80
CA GLY A 190 0.23 -8.61 -3.79
C GLY A 190 0.71 -8.27 -2.37
N LEU A 191 2.02 -8.25 -2.14
CA LEU A 191 2.58 -7.83 -0.85
C LEU A 191 2.28 -6.35 -0.56
N GLY A 192 2.33 -5.50 -1.59
CA GLY A 192 1.87 -4.12 -1.50
C GLY A 192 0.41 -4.02 -1.08
N LEU A 193 -0.47 -4.80 -1.72
CA LEU A 193 -1.90 -4.83 -1.40
C LEU A 193 -2.17 -5.29 0.03
N VAL A 194 -1.36 -6.22 0.56
CA VAL A 194 -1.44 -6.64 1.98
C VAL A 194 -1.14 -5.45 2.91
N PHE A 195 -0.01 -4.76 2.70
CA PHE A 195 0.39 -3.67 3.60
C PHE A 195 -0.50 -2.44 3.56
N PHE A 196 -1.24 -2.20 2.47
CA PHE A 196 -2.17 -1.07 2.38
C PHE A 196 -3.26 -1.10 3.45
N THR A 197 -3.89 -2.26 3.67
CA THR A 197 -5.06 -2.39 4.56
C THR A 197 -4.74 -3.04 5.90
N TYR A 198 -3.50 -3.48 6.12
CA TYR A 198 -3.11 -4.27 7.28
C TYR A 198 -3.50 -3.65 8.64
N GLU A 199 -3.27 -2.34 8.81
CA GLU A 199 -3.59 -1.60 10.03
C GLU A 199 -5.09 -1.37 10.23
N PHE A 200 -5.87 -1.33 9.15
CA PHE A 200 -7.32 -1.11 9.21
C PHE A 200 -8.10 -2.40 9.47
N GLN A 201 -7.46 -3.56 9.38
CA GLN A 201 -8.13 -4.84 9.52
C GLN A 201 -8.06 -5.40 10.94
N ASN A 202 -9.17 -5.98 11.37
CA ASN A 202 -9.28 -6.81 12.58
C ASN A 202 -8.55 -8.15 12.38
N ALA A 203 -8.40 -8.95 13.44
CA ALA A 203 -7.70 -10.24 13.39
C ALA A 203 -8.18 -11.14 12.24
N THR A 204 -9.49 -11.29 12.07
CA THR A 204 -10.10 -12.07 10.97
C THR A 204 -9.84 -11.47 9.59
N GLY A 205 -9.80 -10.14 9.46
CA GLY A 205 -9.48 -9.50 8.19
C GLY A 205 -8.04 -9.77 7.77
N ARG A 206 -7.11 -9.73 8.72
CA ARG A 206 -5.69 -9.99 8.48
C ARG A 206 -5.44 -11.42 8.05
N THR A 207 -6.15 -12.40 8.61
CA THR A 207 -6.03 -13.79 8.17
C THR A 207 -6.53 -13.96 6.74
N ILE A 208 -7.71 -13.41 6.40
CA ILE A 208 -8.24 -13.42 5.02
C ILE A 208 -7.23 -12.81 4.04
N LEU A 209 -6.63 -11.68 4.41
CA LEU A 209 -5.68 -10.95 3.57
C LEU A 209 -4.40 -11.76 3.29
N TRP A 210 -3.80 -12.38 4.33
CA TRP A 210 -2.64 -13.25 4.15
C TRP A 210 -2.99 -14.55 3.42
N SER A 211 -4.16 -15.13 3.69
CA SER A 211 -4.65 -16.30 2.95
C SER A 211 -4.83 -15.97 1.46
N ALA A 212 -5.38 -14.80 1.11
CA ALA A 212 -5.51 -14.35 -0.28
C ALA A 212 -4.15 -14.23 -0.97
N TYR A 213 -3.15 -13.67 -0.27
CA TYR A 213 -1.79 -13.54 -0.78
C TYR A 213 -1.15 -14.91 -1.09
N TRP A 214 -1.14 -15.82 -0.11
CA TRP A 214 -0.54 -17.14 -0.29
C TRP A 214 -1.30 -18.00 -1.31
N LEU A 215 -2.63 -17.90 -1.33
CA LEU A 215 -3.44 -18.58 -2.35
C LEU A 215 -3.13 -18.05 -3.74
N GLY A 216 -2.91 -16.74 -3.90
CA GLY A 216 -2.47 -16.15 -5.16
C GLY A 216 -1.13 -16.70 -5.64
N ILE A 217 -0.14 -16.82 -4.75
CA ILE A 217 1.15 -17.44 -5.08
C ILE A 217 0.96 -18.90 -5.49
N LEU A 218 0.17 -19.67 -4.74
CA LEU A 218 -0.08 -21.08 -5.05
C LEU A 218 -0.71 -21.24 -6.43
N VAL A 219 -1.73 -20.42 -6.74
CA VAL A 219 -2.39 -20.42 -8.05
C VAL A 219 -1.41 -20.04 -9.16
N ASN A 220 -0.59 -18.99 -8.97
CA ASN A 220 0.45 -18.61 -9.92
C ASN A 220 1.38 -19.79 -10.24
N VAL A 221 1.88 -20.49 -9.21
CA VAL A 221 2.77 -21.65 -9.41
C VAL A 221 2.07 -22.76 -10.20
N ILE A 222 0.83 -23.10 -9.86
CA ILE A 222 0.07 -24.14 -10.57
C ILE A 222 -0.11 -23.76 -12.05
N VAL A 223 -0.51 -22.53 -12.32
CA VAL A 223 -0.73 -22.03 -13.69
C VAL A 223 0.58 -22.07 -14.48
N THR A 224 1.69 -21.60 -13.92
CA THR A 224 3.00 -21.66 -14.59
C THR A 224 3.44 -23.09 -14.89
N LEU A 225 3.24 -24.04 -13.97
CA LEU A 225 3.58 -25.45 -14.22
C LEU A 225 2.77 -26.04 -15.39
N VAL A 226 1.48 -25.71 -15.47
CA VAL A 226 0.63 -26.10 -16.60
C VAL A 226 1.15 -25.48 -17.89
N ILE A 227 1.42 -24.17 -17.90
CA ILE A 227 1.94 -23.46 -19.08
C ILE A 227 3.23 -24.12 -19.56
N VAL A 228 4.23 -24.32 -18.68
CA VAL A 228 5.51 -24.96 -19.03
C VAL A 228 5.31 -26.34 -19.66
N SER A 229 4.36 -27.13 -19.17
CA SER A 229 4.10 -28.48 -19.69
C SER A 229 3.44 -28.52 -21.07
N GLN A 230 2.67 -27.49 -21.44
CA GLN A 230 1.84 -27.50 -22.67
C GLN A 230 2.29 -26.50 -23.73
N ILE A 231 3.14 -25.53 -23.37
CA ILE A 231 3.49 -24.38 -24.22
C ILE A 231 4.09 -24.80 -25.57
N GLN A 232 4.94 -25.83 -25.60
CA GLN A 232 5.60 -26.22 -26.84
C GLN A 232 4.62 -26.80 -27.86
N ALA A 233 3.69 -27.66 -27.41
CA ALA A 233 2.66 -28.22 -28.27
C ALA A 233 1.70 -27.14 -28.77
N ALA A 234 1.28 -26.23 -27.88
CA ALA A 234 0.40 -25.12 -28.22
C ALA A 234 1.06 -24.14 -29.21
N SER A 235 2.35 -23.81 -29.04
CA SER A 235 3.07 -22.93 -29.95
C SER A 235 3.18 -23.50 -31.36
N VAL A 236 3.39 -24.81 -31.52
CA VAL A 236 3.42 -25.46 -32.85
C VAL A 236 2.07 -25.32 -33.54
N GLU A 237 0.99 -25.62 -32.83
CA GLU A 237 -0.37 -25.52 -33.35
C GLU A 237 -0.71 -24.09 -33.76
N VAL A 238 -0.39 -23.12 -32.90
CA VAL A 238 -0.74 -21.72 -33.12
C VAL A 238 0.08 -21.10 -34.25
N VAL A 239 1.39 -21.34 -34.31
CA VAL A 239 2.23 -20.83 -35.41
C VAL A 239 1.79 -21.40 -36.76
N SER A 240 1.28 -22.63 -36.80
CA SER A 240 0.78 -23.23 -38.03
C SER A 240 -0.53 -22.61 -38.55
N ARG A 241 -1.32 -21.98 -37.67
CA ARG A 241 -2.62 -21.38 -37.98
C ARG A 241 -2.55 -19.87 -38.15
N ALA A 242 -1.66 -19.21 -37.41
CA ALA A 242 -1.61 -17.77 -37.33
C ALA A 242 -0.95 -17.15 -38.57
N GLY A 243 -1.65 -16.23 -39.24
CA GLY A 243 -1.09 -15.46 -40.34
C GLY A 243 -0.15 -14.34 -39.91
N THR A 244 -0.10 -13.99 -38.62
CA THR A 244 0.79 -12.94 -38.07
C THR A 244 1.33 -13.31 -36.69
N PRO A 245 2.51 -12.80 -36.28
CA PRO A 245 3.04 -13.01 -34.93
C PRO A 245 2.12 -12.49 -33.81
N ALA A 246 1.41 -11.39 -34.06
CA ALA A 246 0.46 -10.82 -33.11
C ALA A 246 -0.79 -11.72 -32.94
N GLY A 247 -1.27 -12.31 -34.04
CA GLY A 247 -2.33 -13.31 -34.00
C GLY A 247 -1.90 -14.54 -33.21
N ALA A 248 -0.67 -15.02 -33.42
CA ALA A 248 -0.12 -16.17 -32.70
C ALA A 248 -0.07 -15.94 -31.18
N LEU A 249 0.36 -14.76 -30.72
CA LEU A 249 0.33 -14.42 -29.29
C LEU A 249 -1.09 -14.43 -28.71
N THR A 250 -2.06 -13.92 -29.48
CA THR A 250 -3.47 -13.85 -29.06
C THR A 250 -4.09 -15.25 -28.95
N ASP A 251 -3.85 -16.10 -29.95
CA ASP A 251 -4.34 -17.47 -29.97
C ASP A 251 -3.72 -18.30 -28.83
N LEU A 252 -2.42 -18.12 -28.59
CA LEU A 252 -1.74 -18.78 -27.48
C LEU A 252 -2.27 -18.31 -26.12
N ALA A 253 -2.55 -17.02 -25.96
CA ALA A 253 -3.20 -16.51 -24.76
C ALA A 253 -4.60 -17.10 -24.55
N ASN A 254 -5.35 -17.36 -25.63
CA ASN A 254 -6.67 -17.98 -25.56
C ASN A 254 -6.61 -19.46 -25.12
N VAL A 255 -5.58 -20.20 -25.52
CA VAL A 255 -5.35 -21.59 -25.05
C VAL A 255 -5.24 -21.64 -23.53
N PHE A 256 -4.55 -20.66 -22.92
CA PHE A 256 -4.36 -20.62 -21.47
C PHE A 256 -5.41 -19.80 -20.71
N ALA A 257 -6.36 -19.16 -21.40
CA ALA A 257 -7.40 -18.35 -20.78
C ALA A 257 -8.23 -19.08 -19.69
N PRO A 258 -8.58 -20.38 -19.82
CA PRO A 258 -9.30 -21.09 -18.77
C PRO A 258 -8.53 -21.17 -17.45
N TRP A 259 -7.20 -21.33 -17.51
CA TRP A 259 -6.34 -21.40 -16.34
C TRP A 259 -6.27 -20.05 -15.61
N ARG A 260 -6.48 -18.94 -16.31
CA ARG A 260 -6.59 -17.62 -15.69
C ARG A 260 -7.83 -17.47 -14.81
N LEU A 261 -8.90 -18.26 -15.02
CA LEU A 261 -10.08 -18.21 -14.16
C LEU A 261 -9.76 -18.62 -12.71
N LEU A 262 -8.73 -19.44 -12.51
CA LEU A 262 -8.25 -19.80 -11.18
C LEU A 262 -7.75 -18.58 -10.38
N GLN A 263 -7.30 -17.52 -11.06
CA GLN A 263 -6.90 -16.25 -10.45
C GLN A 263 -8.07 -15.45 -9.87
N PHE A 264 -9.31 -15.82 -10.17
CA PHE A 264 -10.47 -15.12 -9.62
C PHE A 264 -10.58 -15.36 -8.12
N ILE A 265 -10.16 -16.53 -7.65
CA ILE A 265 -10.25 -16.93 -6.23
C ILE A 265 -9.45 -15.96 -5.33
N PRO A 266 -8.14 -15.75 -5.53
CA PRO A 266 -7.38 -14.79 -4.72
C PRO A 266 -7.87 -13.34 -4.92
N THR A 267 -8.24 -12.94 -6.14
CA THR A 267 -8.71 -11.57 -6.41
C THR A 267 -10.02 -11.24 -5.69
N VAL A 268 -10.97 -12.17 -5.64
CA VAL A 268 -12.22 -12.00 -4.88
C VAL A 268 -11.92 -11.92 -3.37
N ALA A 269 -10.98 -12.73 -2.86
CA ALA A 269 -10.57 -12.66 -1.47
C ALA A 269 -9.94 -11.29 -1.12
N TYR A 270 -9.09 -10.74 -2.00
CA TYR A 270 -8.60 -9.37 -1.86
C TYR A 270 -9.73 -8.34 -1.90
N ALA A 271 -10.68 -8.47 -2.83
CA ALA A 271 -11.80 -7.54 -2.92
C ALA A 271 -12.62 -7.51 -1.61
N ILE A 272 -12.90 -8.67 -1.02
CA ILE A 272 -13.57 -8.77 0.30
C ILE A 272 -12.73 -8.09 1.39
N ALA A 273 -11.42 -8.32 1.42
CA ALA A 273 -10.51 -7.71 2.39
C ALA A 273 -10.47 -6.18 2.28
N TYR A 274 -10.52 -5.63 1.06
CA TYR A 274 -10.56 -4.19 0.81
C TYR A 274 -11.92 -3.58 1.15
N TYR A 275 -13.01 -4.26 0.80
CA TYR A 275 -14.37 -3.84 1.17
C TYR A 275 -14.56 -3.79 2.70
N THR A 276 -14.07 -4.79 3.42
CA THR A 276 -14.14 -4.81 4.89
C THR A 276 -13.31 -3.69 5.51
N ALA A 277 -12.13 -3.38 4.98
CA ALA A 277 -11.34 -2.23 5.44
C ALA A 277 -12.06 -0.90 5.15
N TRP A 278 -12.64 -0.74 3.97
CA TRP A 278 -13.42 0.45 3.60
C TRP A 278 -14.61 0.68 4.53
N SER A 279 -15.42 -0.35 4.76
CA SER A 279 -16.60 -0.26 5.62
C SER A 279 -16.25 0.07 7.08
N GLN A 280 -15.08 -0.35 7.57
CA GLN A 280 -14.60 0.02 8.90
C GLN A 280 -14.19 1.49 8.99
N VAL A 281 -13.50 2.01 7.97
CA VAL A 281 -13.17 3.43 7.89
C VAL A 281 -14.44 4.27 7.85
N GLU A 282 -15.46 3.81 7.11
CA GLU A 282 -16.75 4.49 7.04
C GLU A 282 -17.47 4.55 8.39
N LYS A 283 -17.57 3.41 9.08
CA LYS A 283 -18.21 3.34 10.41
C LYS A 283 -17.54 4.29 11.42
N ARG A 284 -16.21 4.37 11.40
CA ARG A 284 -15.46 5.27 12.27
C ARG A 284 -15.73 6.74 11.93
N ALA A 285 -15.76 7.08 10.64
CA ALA A 285 -16.06 8.44 10.19
C ALA A 285 -17.49 8.88 10.59
N THR A 286 -18.48 7.99 10.50
CA THR A 286 -19.86 8.29 10.92
C THR A 286 -19.99 8.45 12.44
N GLN A 287 -19.24 7.67 13.22
CA GLN A 287 -19.25 7.79 14.69
C GLN A 287 -18.65 9.11 15.17
N GLU A 288 -17.54 9.56 14.57
CA GLU A 288 -16.93 10.86 14.88
C GLU A 288 -17.90 12.01 14.54
N ALA A 289 -18.60 11.95 13.40
CA ALA A 289 -19.57 12.98 13.03
C ALA A 289 -20.77 13.07 13.99
N GLY A 290 -21.29 11.93 14.46
CA GLY A 290 -22.42 11.90 15.39
C GLY A 290 -22.10 12.43 16.80
N LEU A 291 -20.83 12.37 17.22
CA LEU A 291 -20.38 12.92 18.49
C LEU A 291 -20.25 14.45 18.46
N ILE A 292 -19.97 15.04 17.29
CA ILE A 292 -19.84 16.50 17.14
C ILE A 292 -21.23 17.17 17.08
N SER A 293 -22.27 16.44 16.67
CA SER A 293 -23.65 16.95 16.59
C SER A 293 -24.43 16.93 17.91
N ARG A 294 -23.84 16.43 19.00
CA ARG A 294 -24.45 16.37 20.35
C ARG A 294 -23.74 17.33 21.29
#